data_AF-A0A9C9ERE9-F1
#
_entry.id   AF-A0A9C9ERE9-F1
#
_cell.length_a   1.000
_cell.length_b   1.000
_cell.length_c   1.000
_cell.angle_alpha   90.00
_cell.angle_beta   90.00
_cell.angle_gamma   90.00
#
_symmetry.space_group_name_H-M   'P 1'
#
loop_
_entity.id
_entity.type
_entity.pdbx_description
1 polymer ?
#
loop_
_entity_poly.entity_id
_entity_poly.type
_entity_poly.pdbx_seq_one_letter_code
_entity_poly.pdbx_strand_id
1 'polypeptide(L)'
;GITEPMRGKEETADYRYFPEPDIPPIVIDKKWINEIENNMPSLPIERMNTLKVAGVGIQEATTIVERPDLYAYFDECLKYHDNKRSLVNWIIGELNAIAQKKGIDYSDIPVRPKHLAELVRTVDEGKVGASAGKEVLLKMWETGKSPDELISEMGVERISDEDTIRTIINEVVGENPEVVASILKGKDKAIGRLIGEVMRKSGGSADPSIVKKLLSEKIEKMKEVN
;
A
#
# COMPACT_ATOMS: atom_id res chain seq x y z
N GLY A 1 18.82 24.08 -28.45
CA GLY A 1 18.20 25.16 -29.24
C GLY A 1 18.85 26.47 -28.88
N ILE A 2 18.96 27.41 -29.82
CA ILE A 2 19.40 28.78 -29.55
C ILE A 2 18.16 29.66 -29.47
N THR A 3 18.18 30.65 -28.59
CA THR A 3 17.16 31.70 -28.54
C THR A 3 17.64 32.86 -29.39
N GLU A 4 16.81 33.31 -30.33
CA GLU A 4 17.07 34.48 -31.16
C GLU A 4 16.17 35.66 -30.77
N PRO A 5 16.69 36.90 -30.82
CA PRO A 5 15.91 38.07 -30.49
C PRO A 5 14.84 38.32 -31.57
N MET A 6 13.56 38.31 -31.18
CA MET A 6 12.46 38.60 -32.10
C MET A 6 12.30 40.10 -32.38
N ARG A 7 12.43 40.95 -31.35
CA ARG A 7 12.32 42.42 -31.47
C ARG A 7 13.05 43.09 -30.31
N GLY A 8 13.70 44.23 -30.58
CA GLY A 8 14.15 45.14 -29.52
C GLY A 8 12.97 45.80 -28.81
N LYS A 9 13.01 45.85 -27.47
CA LYS A 9 12.14 46.75 -26.71
C LYS A 9 12.87 48.10 -26.64
N GLU A 10 12.38 49.09 -27.37
CA GLU A 10 13.04 50.41 -27.43
C GLU A 10 12.60 51.33 -26.27
N GLU A 11 11.33 51.28 -25.84
CA GLU A 11 10.80 51.99 -24.66
C GLU A 11 9.69 51.17 -23.96
N THR A 12 9.31 51.54 -22.73
CA THR A 12 8.10 51.00 -22.07
C THR A 12 6.86 51.47 -22.83
N ALA A 13 6.15 50.54 -23.47
CA ALA A 13 4.93 50.85 -24.20
C ALA A 13 3.89 51.53 -23.31
N ASP A 14 3.32 52.63 -23.79
CA ASP A 14 2.18 53.29 -23.14
C ASP A 14 0.90 52.51 -23.45
N TYR A 15 0.47 51.68 -22.49
CA TYR A 15 -0.75 50.88 -22.59
C TYR A 15 -2.03 51.69 -22.33
N ARG A 16 -1.93 52.99 -21.99
CA ARG A 16 -3.07 53.89 -21.76
C ARG A 16 -4.13 53.29 -20.85
N TYR A 17 -3.74 52.84 -19.65
CA TYR A 17 -4.67 52.25 -18.69
C TYR A 17 -5.75 53.26 -18.27
N PHE A 18 -7.02 52.84 -18.33
CA PHE A 18 -8.15 53.54 -17.76
C PHE A 18 -9.12 52.52 -17.14
N PRO A 19 -9.96 52.92 -16.17
CA PRO A 19 -10.96 52.01 -15.58
C PRO A 19 -11.94 51.55 -16.65
N GLU A 20 -12.16 50.24 -16.75
CA GLU A 20 -13.14 49.62 -17.64
C GLU A 20 -14.55 50.11 -17.28
N PRO A 21 -15.23 50.92 -18.12
CA PRO A 21 -16.54 51.46 -17.80
C PRO A 21 -17.66 50.41 -17.86
N ASP A 22 -17.48 49.33 -18.64
CA ASP A 22 -18.54 48.35 -18.87
C ASP A 22 -18.62 47.30 -17.74
N ILE A 23 -17.57 47.17 -16.92
CA ILE A 23 -17.52 46.23 -15.80
C ILE A 23 -17.65 47.01 -14.48
N PRO A 24 -18.75 46.86 -13.73
CA PRO A 24 -18.89 47.51 -12.44
C PRO A 24 -17.82 46.99 -11.46
N PRO A 25 -17.40 47.80 -10.47
CA PRO A 25 -16.42 47.37 -9.48
C PRO A 25 -16.85 46.09 -8.75
N ILE A 26 -15.97 45.10 -8.71
CA ILE A 26 -16.18 43.86 -7.95
C ILE A 26 -15.90 44.14 -6.48
N VAL A 27 -16.93 44.04 -5.64
CA VAL A 27 -16.81 44.19 -4.19
C VAL A 27 -16.64 42.81 -3.57
N ILE A 28 -15.47 42.57 -2.96
CA ILE A 28 -15.16 41.31 -2.28
C ILE A 28 -15.51 41.46 -0.80
N ASP A 29 -16.61 40.83 -0.36
CA ASP A 29 -17.03 40.86 1.03
C ASP A 29 -16.36 39.77 1.88
N LYS A 30 -16.42 39.92 3.21
CA LYS A 30 -15.81 38.96 4.15
C LYS A 30 -16.42 37.57 4.07
N LYS A 31 -17.71 37.45 3.74
CA LYS A 31 -18.37 36.15 3.63
C LYS A 31 -17.77 35.39 2.44
N TRP A 32 -17.57 36.07 1.31
CA TRP A 32 -16.92 35.48 0.13
C TRP A 32 -15.48 35.06 0.42
N ILE A 33 -14.70 35.89 1.11
CA ILE A 33 -13.33 35.54 1.54
C ILE A 33 -13.34 34.28 2.41
N ASN A 34 -14.17 34.25 3.46
CA ASN A 34 -14.25 33.13 4.38
C ASN A 34 -14.70 31.83 3.67
N GLU A 35 -15.62 31.93 2.70
CA GLU A 35 -16.05 30.77 1.91
C GLU A 35 -14.91 30.20 1.07
N ILE A 36 -14.10 31.05 0.43
CA ILE A 36 -12.91 30.59 -0.32
C ILE A 36 -11.90 29.97 0.64
N GLU A 37 -11.58 30.63 1.75
CA GLU A 37 -10.61 30.13 2.74
C GLU A 37 -11.00 28.77 3.30
N ASN A 38 -12.28 28.56 3.62
CA ASN A 38 -12.77 27.28 4.15
C ASN A 38 -12.77 26.15 3.12
N ASN A 39 -12.79 26.48 1.83
CA ASN A 39 -12.77 25.50 0.74
C ASN A 39 -11.37 25.35 0.11
N MET A 40 -10.38 26.11 0.56
CA MET A 40 -9.03 25.99 0.04
C MET A 40 -8.40 24.66 0.46
N PRO A 41 -7.89 23.87 -0.49
CA PRO A 41 -7.14 22.67 -0.16
C PRO A 41 -5.84 23.03 0.57
N SER A 42 -5.34 22.09 1.37
CA SER A 42 -4.02 22.22 2.00
C SER A 42 -2.91 22.48 0.97
N LEU A 43 -1.96 23.33 1.35
CA LEU A 43 -0.86 23.69 0.46
C LEU A 43 0.06 22.47 0.24
N PRO A 44 0.70 22.34 -0.94
CA PRO A 44 1.64 21.26 -1.21
C PRO A 44 2.73 21.10 -0.15
N ILE A 45 3.20 22.21 0.43
CA ILE A 45 4.23 22.18 1.47
C ILE A 45 3.74 21.61 2.80
N GLU A 46 2.47 21.85 3.16
CA GLU A 46 1.85 21.30 4.37
C GLU A 46 1.61 19.80 4.22
N ARG A 47 1.14 19.39 3.04
CA ARG A 47 0.99 17.98 2.65
C ARG A 47 2.32 17.23 2.74
N MET A 48 3.38 17.83 2.19
CA MET A 48 4.74 17.29 2.24
C MET A 48 5.23 17.11 3.68
N ASN A 49 5.04 18.12 4.53
CA ASN A 49 5.44 18.05 5.93
C ASN A 49 4.67 16.94 6.69
N THR A 50 3.38 16.80 6.43
CA THR A 50 2.54 15.74 7.01
C THR A 50 3.08 14.34 6.67
N LEU A 51 3.42 14.11 5.40
CA LEU A 51 3.97 12.82 4.94
C LEU A 51 5.38 12.57 5.49
N LYS A 52 6.21 13.61 5.58
CA LYS A 52 7.56 13.51 6.16
C LYS A 52 7.52 13.12 7.64
N VAL A 53 6.62 13.71 8.43
CA VAL A 53 6.43 13.36 9.85
C VAL A 53 5.94 11.91 9.99
N ALA A 54 5.16 11.42 9.03
CA ALA A 54 4.76 10.01 8.96
C ALA A 54 5.87 9.04 8.51
N GLY A 55 7.10 9.51 8.30
CA GLY A 55 8.23 8.67 7.88
C GLY A 55 8.18 8.22 6.42
N VAL A 56 7.41 8.91 5.57
CA VAL A 56 7.37 8.67 4.13
C VAL A 56 8.62 9.24 3.47
N GLY A 57 9.22 8.52 2.51
CA GLY A 57 10.40 8.98 1.79
C GLY A 57 10.12 10.21 0.94
N ILE A 58 11.13 11.05 0.71
CA ILE A 58 10.97 12.32 -0.04
C ILE A 58 10.41 12.07 -1.45
N GLN A 59 10.91 11.05 -2.16
CA GLN A 59 10.45 10.75 -3.53
C GLN A 59 8.99 10.29 -3.56
N GLU A 60 8.60 9.44 -2.61
CA GLU A 60 7.22 8.96 -2.46
C GLU A 60 6.27 10.11 -2.12
N ALA A 61 6.65 10.93 -1.14
CA ALA A 61 5.86 12.09 -0.75
C ALA A 61 5.71 13.11 -1.90
N THR A 62 6.79 13.34 -2.66
CA THR A 62 6.76 14.22 -3.84
C THR A 62 5.79 13.69 -4.88
N THR A 63 5.84 12.40 -5.19
CA THR A 63 4.95 11.75 -6.17
C THR A 63 3.47 11.93 -5.82
N ILE A 64 3.11 11.79 -4.54
CA ILE A 64 1.72 11.99 -4.10
C ILE A 64 1.34 13.47 -4.12
N VAL A 65 2.20 14.36 -3.64
CA VAL A 65 1.90 15.78 -3.51
C VAL A 65 1.80 16.50 -4.86
N GLU A 66 2.61 16.11 -5.84
CA GLU A 66 2.58 16.68 -7.20
C GLU A 66 1.33 16.27 -8.00
N ARG A 67 0.61 15.26 -7.53
CA ARG A 67 -0.55 14.67 -8.21
C ARG A 67 -1.83 14.87 -7.38
N PRO A 68 -2.67 15.87 -7.72
CA PRO A 68 -3.88 16.18 -6.95
C PRO A 68 -4.87 15.02 -6.84
N ASP A 69 -5.02 14.24 -7.91
CA ASP A 69 -5.80 13.00 -8.01
C ASP A 69 -5.32 11.95 -6.99
N LEU A 70 -4.01 11.72 -6.96
CA LEU A 70 -3.38 10.75 -6.07
C LEU A 70 -3.48 11.18 -4.60
N TYR A 71 -3.25 12.47 -4.33
CA TYR A 71 -3.39 13.01 -2.99
C TYR A 71 -4.84 12.93 -2.51
N ALA A 72 -5.83 13.25 -3.35
CA ALA A 72 -7.25 13.12 -3.01
C ALA A 72 -7.62 11.67 -2.69
N TYR A 73 -7.13 10.70 -3.48
CA TYR A 73 -7.34 9.28 -3.22
C TYR A 73 -6.73 8.86 -1.87
N PHE A 74 -5.51 9.31 -1.57
CA PHE A 74 -4.85 9.07 -0.29
C PHE A 74 -5.60 9.71 0.88
N ASP A 75 -6.05 10.96 0.73
CA ASP A 75 -6.78 11.70 1.76
C ASP A 75 -8.13 11.03 2.09
N GLU A 76 -8.81 10.48 1.08
CA GLU A 76 -10.00 9.64 1.29
C GLU A 76 -9.67 8.33 2.02
N CYS A 77 -8.51 7.71 1.76
CA CYS A 77 -8.08 6.51 2.50
C CYS A 77 -7.84 6.81 3.99
N LEU A 78 -7.34 7.99 4.34
CA LEU A 78 -7.04 8.39 5.71
C LEU A 78 -8.28 8.42 6.62
N LYS A 79 -9.48 8.53 6.05
CA LYS A 79 -10.75 8.47 6.80
C LYS A 79 -11.02 7.09 7.40
N TYR A 80 -10.39 6.04 6.88
CA TYR A 80 -10.65 4.65 7.26
C TYR A 80 -9.43 3.95 7.89
N HIS A 81 -8.22 4.51 7.71
CA HIS A 81 -6.99 4.00 8.31
C HIS A 81 -5.96 5.12 8.50
N ASP A 82 -5.38 5.27 9.70
CA ASP A 82 -4.49 6.40 10.02
C ASP A 82 -3.00 6.12 9.77
N ASN A 83 -2.64 4.89 9.38
CA ASN A 83 -1.24 4.57 9.06
C ASN A 83 -0.84 5.14 7.69
N LYS A 84 -0.50 6.43 7.69
CA LYS A 84 -0.04 7.19 6.51
C LYS A 84 1.10 6.47 5.78
N ARG A 85 2.07 5.92 6.50
CA ARG A 85 3.22 5.23 5.88
C ARG A 85 2.79 3.99 5.12
N SER A 86 1.96 3.15 5.74
CA SER A 86 1.47 1.92 5.11
C SER A 86 0.61 2.26 3.89
N LEU A 87 -0.34 3.19 4.02
CA LEU A 87 -1.16 3.64 2.90
C LEU A 87 -0.33 4.13 1.71
N VAL A 88 0.68 4.98 1.95
CA VAL A 88 1.57 5.46 0.88
C VAL A 88 2.30 4.30 0.19
N ASN A 89 2.82 3.34 0.96
CA ASN A 89 3.52 2.18 0.39
C ASN A 89 2.59 1.35 -0.52
N TRP A 90 1.34 1.14 -0.11
CA TRP A 90 0.36 0.39 -0.90
C TRP A 90 -0.11 1.16 -2.14
N ILE A 91 -0.30 2.47 -2.01
CA ILE A 91 -0.73 3.34 -3.12
C ILE A 91 0.39 3.45 -4.18
N ILE A 92 1.58 3.88 -3.79
CA ILE A 92 2.70 4.11 -4.72
C ILE A 92 3.32 2.79 -5.21
N GLY A 93 3.35 1.77 -4.35
CA GLY A 93 3.93 0.47 -4.68
C GLY A 93 2.96 -0.38 -5.48
N GLU A 94 1.94 -0.92 -4.82
CA GLU A 94 1.10 -1.99 -5.38
C GLU A 94 0.02 -1.44 -6.31
N LEU A 95 -0.76 -0.45 -5.87
CA LEU A 95 -1.84 0.11 -6.67
C LEU A 95 -1.31 0.78 -7.94
N ASN A 96 -0.26 1.59 -7.81
CA ASN A 96 0.41 2.25 -8.94
C ASN A 96 0.96 1.24 -9.95
N ALA A 97 1.57 0.14 -9.47
CA ALA A 97 2.10 -0.90 -10.35
C ALA A 97 0.98 -1.58 -11.16
N ILE A 98 -0.20 -1.77 -10.56
CA ILE A 98 -1.37 -2.31 -11.28
C ILE A 98 -1.89 -1.28 -12.30
N ALA A 99 -2.05 -0.02 -11.89
CA ALA A 99 -2.52 1.06 -12.75
C ALA A 99 -1.61 1.26 -13.98
N GLN A 100 -0.29 1.33 -13.77
CA GLN A 100 0.69 1.47 -14.85
C GLN A 100 0.67 0.29 -15.82
N LYS A 101 0.57 -0.95 -15.31
CA LYS A 101 0.47 -2.16 -16.17
C LYS A 101 -0.80 -2.16 -17.03
N LYS A 102 -1.89 -1.56 -16.55
CA LYS A 102 -3.17 -1.47 -17.26
C LYS A 102 -3.30 -0.19 -18.09
N GLY A 103 -2.41 0.78 -17.91
CA GLY A 103 -2.46 2.08 -18.59
C GLY A 103 -3.66 2.94 -18.16
N ILE A 104 -4.10 2.78 -16.91
CA ILE A 104 -5.30 3.45 -16.36
C ILE A 104 -4.87 4.59 -15.43
N ASP A 105 -5.55 5.74 -15.52
CA ASP A 105 -5.34 6.87 -14.63
C ASP A 105 -5.97 6.64 -13.24
N TYR A 106 -5.50 7.32 -12.19
CA TYR A 106 -6.04 7.16 -10.84
C TYR A 106 -7.52 7.52 -10.73
N SER A 107 -7.98 8.41 -11.60
CA SER A 107 -9.39 8.84 -11.69
C SER A 107 -10.33 7.68 -12.07
N ASP A 108 -9.80 6.64 -12.73
CA ASP A 108 -10.56 5.51 -13.27
C ASP A 108 -10.25 4.19 -12.54
N ILE A 109 -9.62 4.26 -11.36
CA ILE A 109 -9.29 3.07 -10.59
C ILE A 109 -10.57 2.40 -10.05
N PRO A 110 -10.78 1.09 -10.31
CA PRO A 110 -11.97 0.37 -9.85
C PRO A 110 -11.95 0.10 -8.33
N VAL A 111 -10.77 0.17 -7.71
CA VAL A 111 -10.59 0.00 -6.27
C VAL A 111 -10.98 1.29 -5.54
N ARG A 112 -11.99 1.22 -4.68
CA ARG A 112 -12.43 2.36 -3.88
C ARG A 112 -11.41 2.67 -2.77
N PRO A 113 -11.18 3.96 -2.42
CA PRO A 113 -10.29 4.35 -1.33
C PRO A 113 -10.59 3.62 -0.01
N LYS A 114 -11.88 3.49 0.32
CA LYS A 114 -12.36 2.74 1.50
C LYS A 114 -11.84 1.30 1.52
N HIS A 115 -12.00 0.57 0.41
CA HIS A 115 -11.62 -0.84 0.33
C HIS A 115 -10.10 -0.99 0.44
N LEU A 116 -9.33 -0.10 -0.19
CA LEU A 116 -7.87 -0.13 -0.03
C LEU A 116 -7.47 0.11 1.43
N ALA A 117 -8.04 1.12 2.08
CA ALA A 117 -7.72 1.41 3.47
C ALA A 117 -8.09 0.26 4.41
N GLU A 118 -9.24 -0.40 4.18
CA GLU A 118 -9.65 -1.61 4.91
C GLU A 118 -8.65 -2.76 4.70
N LEU A 119 -8.21 -3.01 3.46
CA LEU A 119 -7.19 -4.02 3.18
C LEU A 119 -5.88 -3.73 3.92
N VAL A 120 -5.39 -2.48 3.84
CA VAL A 120 -4.15 -2.05 4.48
C VAL A 120 -4.27 -2.20 6.00
N ARG A 121 -5.41 -1.85 6.59
CA ARG A 121 -5.68 -2.07 8.01
C ARG A 121 -5.60 -3.56 8.37
N THR A 122 -6.22 -4.44 7.59
CA THR A 122 -6.20 -5.90 7.85
C THR A 122 -4.79 -6.48 7.75
N VAL A 123 -3.95 -5.95 6.86
CA VAL A 123 -2.53 -6.33 6.78
C VAL A 123 -1.73 -5.79 7.96
N ASP A 124 -1.92 -4.52 8.32
CA ASP A 124 -1.23 -3.88 9.45
C ASP A 124 -1.60 -4.54 10.80
N GLU A 125 -2.86 -4.97 10.96
CA GLU A 125 -3.34 -5.76 12.11
C GLU A 125 -2.78 -7.20 12.12
N GLY A 126 -2.11 -7.62 11.05
CA GLY A 126 -1.52 -8.95 10.93
C GLY A 126 -2.53 -10.07 10.63
N LYS A 127 -3.81 -9.76 10.40
CA LYS A 127 -4.84 -10.74 10.00
C LYS A 127 -4.58 -11.34 8.63
N VAL A 128 -3.90 -10.61 7.75
CA VAL A 128 -3.49 -11.12 6.43
C VAL A 128 -2.01 -10.79 6.21
N GLY A 129 -1.26 -11.73 5.65
CA GLY A 129 0.13 -11.50 5.29
C GLY A 129 0.28 -10.52 4.12
N ALA A 130 1.36 -9.76 4.06
CA ALA A 130 1.58 -8.78 2.98
C ALA A 130 1.52 -9.39 1.57
N SER A 131 1.99 -10.64 1.39
CA SER A 131 1.91 -11.34 0.10
C SER A 131 0.45 -11.63 -0.30
N ALA A 132 -0.33 -12.18 0.61
CA ALA A 132 -1.75 -12.45 0.39
C ALA A 132 -2.54 -11.16 0.15
N GLY A 133 -2.22 -10.07 0.86
CA GLY A 133 -2.85 -8.77 0.63
C GLY A 133 -2.65 -8.26 -0.80
N LYS A 134 -1.50 -8.53 -1.43
CA LYS A 134 -1.26 -8.15 -2.84
C LYS A 134 -2.16 -8.94 -3.79
N GLU A 135 -2.36 -10.23 -3.52
CA GLU A 135 -3.28 -11.06 -4.31
C GLU A 135 -4.73 -10.61 -4.14
N VAL A 136 -5.13 -10.29 -2.91
CA VAL A 136 -6.45 -9.71 -2.63
C VAL A 136 -6.63 -8.38 -3.36
N LEU A 137 -5.63 -7.49 -3.35
CA LEU A 137 -5.70 -6.22 -4.09
C LEU A 137 -5.90 -6.43 -5.61
N LEU A 138 -5.21 -7.41 -6.20
CA LEU A 138 -5.40 -7.75 -7.61
C LEU A 138 -6.84 -8.22 -7.88
N LYS A 139 -7.41 -9.03 -6.98
CA LYS A 139 -8.81 -9.45 -7.10
C LYS A 139 -9.81 -8.34 -6.86
N MET A 140 -9.51 -7.40 -5.94
CA MET A 140 -10.30 -6.19 -5.75
C MET A 140 -10.32 -5.34 -7.02
N TRP A 141 -9.18 -5.25 -7.72
CA TRP A 141 -9.12 -4.53 -9.00
C TRP A 141 -9.99 -5.17 -10.07
N GLU A 142 -10.02 -6.51 -10.16
CA GLU A 142 -10.80 -7.24 -11.17
C GLU A 142 -12.31 -7.24 -10.88
N THR A 143 -12.69 -7.32 -9.60
CA THR A 143 -14.08 -7.61 -9.19
C THR A 143 -14.80 -6.43 -8.54
N GLY A 144 -14.06 -5.47 -7.99
CA GLY A 144 -14.62 -4.35 -7.21
C GLY A 144 -15.17 -4.74 -5.84
N LYS A 145 -15.04 -6.01 -5.42
CA LYS A 145 -15.50 -6.51 -4.11
C LYS A 145 -14.73 -5.90 -2.95
N SER A 146 -15.28 -6.06 -1.74
CA SER A 146 -14.63 -5.65 -0.50
C SER A 146 -13.46 -6.60 -0.14
N PRO A 147 -12.45 -6.13 0.61
CA PRO A 147 -11.33 -6.98 1.01
C PRO A 147 -11.78 -8.14 1.90
N ASP A 148 -12.71 -7.92 2.83
CA ASP A 148 -13.17 -8.96 3.78
C ASP A 148 -13.86 -10.13 3.07
N GLU A 149 -14.67 -9.84 2.05
CA GLU A 149 -15.29 -10.87 1.20
C GLU A 149 -14.22 -11.70 0.48
N LEU A 150 -13.24 -11.04 -0.13
CA LEU A 150 -12.18 -11.72 -0.89
C LEU A 150 -11.23 -12.51 0.01
N ILE A 151 -10.91 -12.01 1.20
CA ILE A 151 -10.09 -12.72 2.18
C ILE A 151 -10.79 -14.01 2.60
N SER A 152 -12.10 -13.94 2.86
CA SER A 152 -12.91 -15.10 3.23
C SER A 152 -13.06 -16.10 2.06
N GLU A 153 -13.33 -15.61 0.84
CA GLU A 153 -13.44 -16.44 -0.36
C GLU A 153 -12.11 -17.15 -0.70
N MET A 154 -10.98 -16.49 -0.48
CA MET A 154 -9.65 -17.03 -0.77
C MET A 154 -9.07 -17.87 0.38
N GLY A 155 -9.64 -17.79 1.59
CA GLY A 155 -9.13 -18.51 2.77
C GLY A 155 -7.73 -18.09 3.20
N VAL A 156 -7.35 -16.83 2.95
CA VAL A 156 -5.99 -16.30 3.18
C VAL A 156 -5.83 -15.59 4.53
N GLU A 157 -6.78 -15.79 5.43
CA GLU A 157 -6.69 -15.28 6.80
C GLU A 157 -5.56 -15.98 7.54
N ARG A 158 -4.74 -15.20 8.25
CA ARG A 158 -3.53 -15.68 8.92
C ARG A 158 -3.92 -16.59 10.08
N ILE A 159 -3.39 -17.81 10.04
CA ILE A 159 -3.55 -18.77 11.12
C ILE A 159 -2.46 -18.49 12.15
N SER A 160 -2.85 -17.95 13.31
CA SER A 160 -1.97 -17.73 14.46
C SER A 160 -2.07 -18.82 15.53
N ASP A 161 -3.04 -19.74 15.39
CA ASP A 161 -3.23 -20.86 16.30
C ASP A 161 -2.08 -21.88 16.20
N GLU A 162 -1.31 -22.03 17.27
CA GLU A 162 -0.15 -22.92 17.30
C GLU A 162 -0.55 -24.38 17.09
N ASP A 163 -1.74 -24.80 17.53
CA ASP A 163 -2.19 -26.20 17.40
C ASP A 163 -2.52 -26.57 15.95
N THR A 164 -3.17 -25.66 15.22
CA THR A 164 -3.39 -25.80 13.78
C THR A 164 -2.06 -25.84 13.01
N ILE A 165 -1.11 -24.97 13.36
CA ILE A 165 0.23 -24.98 12.73
C ILE A 165 0.99 -26.26 13.06
N ARG A 166 0.93 -26.76 14.31
CA ARG A 166 1.54 -28.03 14.73
C ARG A 166 0.96 -29.20 13.93
N THR A 167 -0.33 -29.19 13.63
CA THR A 167 -0.99 -30.23 12.81
C THR A 167 -0.45 -30.24 11.39
N ILE A 168 -0.38 -29.07 10.73
CA ILE A 168 0.19 -28.94 9.38
C ILE A 168 1.67 -29.36 9.37
N ILE A 169 2.45 -28.97 10.38
CA ILE A 169 3.85 -29.38 10.52
C ILE A 169 3.96 -30.90 10.62
N ASN A 170 3.13 -31.57 11.42
CA ASN A 170 3.16 -33.02 11.54
C ASN A 170 2.86 -33.72 10.21
N GLU A 171 1.89 -33.21 9.44
CA GLU A 171 1.59 -33.75 8.11
C GLU A 171 2.76 -33.55 7.13
N VAL A 172 3.34 -32.35 7.07
CA VAL A 172 4.45 -32.05 6.15
C VAL A 172 5.69 -32.87 6.50
N VAL A 173 5.96 -33.09 7.79
CA VAL A 173 7.02 -33.97 8.29
C VAL A 173 6.76 -35.42 7.90
N GLY A 174 5.50 -35.87 7.97
CA GLY A 174 5.10 -37.22 7.55
C GLY A 174 5.16 -37.45 6.03
N GLU A 175 4.82 -36.43 5.24
CA GLU A 175 4.86 -36.47 3.77
C GLU A 175 6.28 -36.38 3.21
N ASN A 176 7.24 -35.84 3.97
CA ASN A 176 8.62 -35.60 3.52
C ASN A 176 9.68 -36.30 4.40
N PRO A 177 9.61 -37.64 4.59
CA PRO A 177 10.51 -38.36 5.49
C PRO A 177 11.99 -38.24 5.09
N GLU A 178 12.27 -38.14 3.79
CA GLU A 178 13.63 -38.05 3.25
C GLU A 178 14.32 -36.72 3.60
N VAL A 179 13.53 -35.63 3.62
CA VAL A 179 14.00 -34.29 3.99
C VAL A 179 14.28 -34.23 5.48
N VAL A 180 13.40 -34.84 6.29
CA VAL A 180 13.57 -34.94 7.75
C VAL A 180 14.82 -35.75 8.11
N ALA A 181 15.02 -36.91 7.47
CA ALA A 181 16.22 -37.73 7.67
C ALA A 181 17.52 -36.98 7.29
N SER A 182 17.46 -36.13 6.26
CA SER A 182 18.60 -35.29 5.86
C SER A 182 18.92 -34.20 6.88
N ILE A 183 17.90 -33.63 7.53
CA ILE A 183 18.07 -32.62 8.59
C ILE A 183 18.65 -33.26 9.85
N LEU A 184 18.19 -34.46 10.22
CA LEU A 184 18.74 -35.21 11.36
C LEU A 184 20.23 -35.54 11.17
N LYS A 185 20.68 -35.74 9.92
CA LYS A 185 22.10 -35.92 9.54
C LYS A 185 22.93 -34.62 9.51
N GLY A 186 22.38 -33.48 9.95
CA GLY A 186 23.12 -32.22 10.10
C GLY A 186 23.09 -31.29 8.88
N LYS A 187 22.22 -31.52 7.89
CA LYS A 187 22.02 -30.58 6.77
C LYS A 187 20.99 -29.51 7.12
N ASP A 188 21.41 -28.47 7.83
CA ASP A 188 20.53 -27.37 8.27
C ASP A 188 19.83 -26.64 7.11
N LYS A 189 20.41 -26.62 5.90
CA LYS A 189 19.77 -26.05 4.70
C LYS A 189 18.44 -26.70 4.33
N ALA A 190 18.19 -27.95 4.73
CA ALA A 190 16.94 -28.66 4.42
C ALA A 190 15.75 -28.17 5.26
N ILE A 191 15.98 -27.48 6.39
CA ILE A 191 14.91 -26.85 7.20
C ILE A 191 14.16 -25.79 6.38
N GLY A 192 14.88 -24.99 5.59
CA GLY A 192 14.26 -23.96 4.74
C GLY A 192 13.28 -24.54 3.71
N ARG A 193 13.53 -25.77 3.23
CA ARG A 193 12.63 -26.47 2.31
C ARG A 193 11.33 -26.91 2.99
N LEU A 194 11.40 -27.42 4.22
CA LEU A 194 10.22 -27.77 5.01
C LEU A 194 9.38 -26.54 5.37
N ILE A 195 10.03 -25.42 5.71
CA ILE A 195 9.32 -24.14 5.93
C ILE A 195 8.55 -23.76 4.65
N GLY A 196 9.18 -23.88 3.48
CA GLY A 196 8.50 -23.64 2.20
C GLY A 196 7.29 -24.54 1.95
N GLU A 197 7.38 -25.84 2.27
CA GLU A 197 6.25 -26.79 2.16
C GLU A 197 5.12 -26.46 3.14
N VAL A 198 5.44 -26.12 4.40
CA VAL A 198 4.43 -25.70 5.40
C VAL A 198 3.71 -24.42 4.94
N MET A 199 4.46 -23.44 4.44
CA MET A 199 3.89 -22.22 3.88
C MET A 199 3.03 -22.50 2.65
N ARG A 200 3.44 -23.41 1.77
CA ARG A 200 2.65 -23.82 0.60
C ARG A 200 1.35 -24.51 0.99
N LYS A 201 1.41 -25.43 1.95
CA LYS A 201 0.24 -26.21 2.40
C LYS A 201 -0.77 -25.37 3.19
N SER A 202 -0.28 -24.35 3.90
CA SER A 202 -1.12 -23.34 4.56
C SER A 202 -1.58 -22.20 3.65
N GLY A 203 -1.30 -22.24 2.34
CA GLY A 203 -1.69 -21.18 1.40
C GLY A 203 -1.02 -19.83 1.67
N GLY A 204 0.09 -19.81 2.42
CA GLY A 204 0.75 -18.59 2.87
C GLY A 204 0.17 -17.99 4.15
N SER A 205 -0.86 -18.61 4.73
CA SER A 205 -1.57 -18.12 5.91
C SER A 205 -0.85 -18.38 7.24
N ALA A 206 0.11 -19.31 7.29
CA ALA A 206 0.86 -19.55 8.53
C ALA A 206 1.92 -18.45 8.77
N ASP A 207 2.12 -18.06 10.04
CA ASP A 207 3.18 -17.11 10.40
C ASP A 207 4.57 -17.73 10.23
N PRO A 208 5.46 -17.17 9.38
CA PRO A 208 6.80 -17.74 9.14
C PRO A 208 7.67 -17.86 10.39
N SER A 209 7.51 -16.95 11.35
CA SER A 209 8.27 -16.94 12.61
C SER A 209 7.80 -18.07 13.53
N ILE A 210 6.48 -18.25 13.64
CA ILE A 210 5.87 -19.33 14.44
C ILE A 210 6.17 -20.68 13.81
N VAL A 211 6.02 -20.82 12.48
CA VAL A 211 6.37 -22.04 11.75
C VAL A 211 7.84 -22.42 12.00
N LYS A 212 8.77 -21.47 11.87
CA LYS A 212 10.20 -21.73 12.10
C LYS A 212 10.47 -22.20 13.53
N LYS A 213 9.86 -21.55 14.53
CA LYS A 213 9.99 -21.94 15.94
C LYS A 213 9.47 -23.36 16.18
N LEU A 214 8.22 -23.63 15.81
CA LEU A 214 7.55 -24.92 16.04
C LEU A 214 8.21 -26.07 15.29
N LEU A 215 8.66 -25.83 14.06
CA LEU A 215 9.37 -26.82 13.26
C LEU A 215 10.73 -27.16 13.86
N SER A 216 11.45 -26.15 14.38
CA SER A 216 12.74 -26.36 15.05
C SER A 216 12.57 -27.17 16.34
N GLU A 217 11.59 -26.81 17.19
CA GLU A 217 11.24 -27.58 18.39
C GLU A 217 10.88 -29.04 18.07
N LYS A 218 10.13 -29.28 16.99
CA LYS A 218 9.74 -30.63 16.57
C LYS A 218 10.95 -31.47 16.15
N ILE A 219 11.85 -30.88 15.35
CA ILE A 219 13.06 -31.56 14.87
C ILE A 219 14.02 -31.84 16.03
N GLU A 220 14.15 -30.92 16.98
CA GLU A 220 15.00 -31.09 18.17
C GLU A 220 14.49 -32.23 19.05
N LYS A 221 13.18 -32.30 19.31
CA LYS A 221 12.56 -33.45 19.98
C LYS A 221 12.78 -34.77 19.23
N MET A 222 12.82 -34.76 17.90
CA MET A 222 13.12 -35.96 17.11
C MET A 222 14.60 -36.38 17.16
N LYS A 223 15.51 -35.45 17.48
CA LYS A 223 16.94 -35.74 17.74
C LYS A 223 17.17 -36.31 19.14
N GLU A 224 16.38 -35.92 20.14
CA GLU A 224 16.49 -36.46 21.50
C GLU A 224 15.94 -37.89 21.65
N VAL A 225 15.04 -38.30 20.77
CA VAL A 225 14.38 -39.62 20.80
C VAL A 225 15.12 -40.67 19.96
N ASN A 226 16.11 -40.28 19.15
CA ASN A 226 16.99 -41.18 18.37
C ASN A 226 18.42 -41.19 18.89
#